data_AF-A0A7C3V4Q1-F1
#
_entry.id   AF-A0A7C3V4Q1-F1
#
_cell.length_a   1.000
_cell.length_b   1.000
_cell.length_c   1.000
_cell.angle_alpha   90.00
_cell.angle_beta   90.00
_cell.angle_gamma   90.00
#
_symmetry.space_group_name_H-M   'P 1'
#
loop_
_entity.id
_entity.type
_entity.pdbx_description
1 polymer ?
#
loop_
_entity_poly.entity_id
_entity_poly.type
_entity_poly.pdbx_seq_one_letter_code
_entity_poly.pdbx_strand_id
1 'polypeptide(L)'
;IDYTDRMLDWAQKRVRELEKEGLCGFIFKSDSPSSGMERVKVYGLSGSPAKTGVGLFARTFMEHFPLLPVEEEGRLHDPVLRENFIDAIFTLKRYREMLATEEGRKALVDFHTRHKLLIRAHSLDHLREMGKLVAQAAALPVAELYDRYQKLLLEALKRKTTCKKNTDVLYHLMGYFKTDLSADEKQELRELIDLYHRGLIPLIVPVTLISHYVRKYDQPYLKGQWYLHPHPMELQLRNHV
;
A
#
# COMPACT_ATOMS: atom_id res chain seq x y z
N ILE A 1 -20.01 -23.47 27.73
CA ILE A 1 -20.81 -22.22 27.67
C ILE A 1 -20.50 -21.57 26.33
N ASP A 2 -21.52 -21.29 25.53
CA ASP A 2 -21.38 -20.57 24.26
C ASP A 2 -21.39 -19.06 24.53
N TYR A 3 -20.43 -18.33 23.97
CA TYR A 3 -20.27 -16.88 24.15
C TYR A 3 -20.43 -16.11 22.84
N THR A 4 -20.88 -16.76 21.76
CA THR A 4 -20.90 -16.20 20.40
C THR A 4 -21.66 -14.88 20.31
N ASP A 5 -22.92 -14.82 20.79
CA ASP A 5 -23.74 -13.62 20.71
C ASP A 5 -23.14 -12.44 21.48
N ARG A 6 -22.65 -12.72 22.70
CA ARG A 6 -21.97 -11.70 23.53
C ARG A 6 -20.72 -11.15 22.86
N MET A 7 -19.96 -11.99 22.14
CA MET A 7 -18.78 -11.55 21.40
C MET A 7 -19.13 -10.72 20.17
N LEU A 8 -20.21 -11.07 19.46
CA LEU A 8 -20.72 -10.31 18.31
C LEU A 8 -21.22 -8.92 18.74
N ASP A 9 -22.02 -8.84 19.80
CA ASP A 9 -22.50 -7.56 20.35
C ASP A 9 -21.34 -6.64 20.75
N TRP A 10 -20.34 -7.21 21.43
CA TRP A 10 -19.13 -6.49 21.79
C TRP A 10 -18.36 -6.02 20.55
N ALA A 11 -18.18 -6.88 19.54
CA ALA A 11 -17.46 -6.54 18.31
C ALA A 11 -18.14 -5.40 17.55
N GLN A 12 -19.47 -5.46 17.40
CA GLN A 12 -20.27 -4.42 16.73
C GLN A 12 -20.24 -3.07 17.46
N LYS A 13 -20.17 -3.08 18.79
CA LYS A 13 -19.98 -1.86 19.57
C LYS A 13 -18.56 -1.32 19.38
N ARG A 14 -17.55 -2.18 19.44
CA ARG A 14 -16.15 -1.79 19.36
C ARG A 14 -15.78 -1.18 18.01
N VAL A 15 -16.25 -1.74 16.89
CA VAL A 15 -15.97 -1.18 15.55
C VAL A 15 -16.51 0.25 15.39
N ARG A 16 -17.69 0.55 15.97
CA ARG A 16 -18.26 1.91 16.01
C ARG A 16 -17.49 2.88 16.90
N GLU A 17 -16.90 2.41 17.98
CA GLU A 17 -15.99 3.23 18.80
C GLU A 17 -14.71 3.59 18.01
N LEU A 18 -14.16 2.62 17.26
CA LEU A 18 -12.94 2.78 16.47
C LEU A 18 -13.07 3.75 15.29
N GLU A 19 -14.28 4.02 14.80
CA GLU A 19 -14.51 5.04 13.77
C GLU A 19 -13.96 6.41 14.17
N LYS A 20 -14.01 6.72 15.48
CA LYS A 20 -13.59 8.01 16.04
C LYS A 20 -12.07 8.13 16.17
N GLU A 21 -11.33 7.02 16.03
CA GLU A 21 -9.88 6.98 16.22
C GLU A 21 -9.09 7.34 14.95
N GLY A 22 -9.75 7.51 13.80
CA GLY A 22 -9.07 7.90 12.55
C GLY A 22 -8.03 6.87 12.08
N LEU A 23 -8.31 5.58 12.29
CA LEU A 23 -7.38 4.47 12.01
C LEU A 23 -6.90 4.45 10.56
N CYS A 24 -5.59 4.39 10.32
CA CYS A 24 -5.01 4.22 8.97
C CYS A 24 -4.64 2.76 8.65
N GLY A 25 -4.71 1.88 9.64
CA GLY A 25 -4.56 0.44 9.49
C GLY A 25 -4.87 -0.27 10.80
N PHE A 26 -4.97 -1.60 10.76
CA PHE A 26 -5.20 -2.41 11.96
C PHE A 26 -4.34 -3.68 11.92
N ILE A 27 -3.68 -4.01 13.04
CA ILE A 27 -2.90 -5.24 13.18
C ILE A 27 -3.65 -6.18 14.11
N PHE A 28 -4.02 -7.34 13.59
CA PHE A 28 -4.64 -8.41 14.34
C PHE A 28 -3.60 -9.24 15.10
N LYS A 29 -3.93 -9.64 16.33
CA LYS A 29 -3.08 -10.55 17.13
C LYS A 29 -3.21 -11.98 16.58
N SER A 30 -2.08 -12.60 16.24
CA SER A 30 -2.03 -13.98 15.76
C SER A 30 -2.55 -15.01 16.78
N ASP A 31 -3.09 -16.11 16.26
CA ASP A 31 -3.65 -17.25 17.04
C ASP A 31 -4.75 -16.89 18.05
N SER A 32 -5.30 -15.67 17.99
CA SER A 32 -6.43 -15.26 18.81
C SER A 32 -7.74 -15.85 18.28
N PRO A 33 -8.55 -16.57 19.09
CA PRO A 33 -9.86 -17.06 18.69
C PRO A 33 -10.84 -15.96 18.25
N SER A 34 -10.69 -14.75 18.79
CA SER A 34 -11.52 -13.60 18.45
C SER A 34 -10.95 -12.75 17.32
N SER A 35 -9.62 -12.63 17.26
CA SER A 35 -8.95 -11.59 16.47
C SER A 35 -8.07 -12.11 15.35
N GLY A 36 -7.85 -13.41 15.19
CA GLY A 36 -7.04 -13.92 14.07
C GLY A 36 -7.72 -13.65 12.72
N MET A 37 -6.95 -13.13 11.77
CA MET A 37 -7.44 -12.69 10.45
C MET A 37 -7.47 -13.85 9.46
N GLU A 38 -6.52 -14.77 9.56
CA GLU A 38 -6.51 -16.03 8.82
C GLU A 38 -6.14 -17.20 9.75
N ARG A 39 -6.64 -18.41 9.47
CA ARG A 39 -6.26 -19.66 10.16
C ARG A 39 -6.59 -19.74 11.66
N VAL A 40 -7.68 -19.12 12.10
CA VAL A 40 -8.19 -19.31 13.46
C VAL A 40 -8.67 -20.75 13.64
N LYS A 41 -8.32 -21.36 14.78
CA LYS A 41 -8.86 -22.67 15.20
C LYS A 41 -10.36 -22.54 15.41
N VAL A 42 -11.15 -23.12 14.52
CA VAL A 42 -12.59 -23.30 14.69
C VAL A 42 -12.81 -24.61 15.44
N TYR A 43 -13.43 -24.54 16.61
CA TYR A 43 -13.82 -25.71 17.39
C TYR A 43 -15.21 -26.15 16.94
N GLY A 44 -15.29 -27.26 16.21
CA GLY A 44 -16.56 -27.90 15.88
C GLY A 44 -17.08 -28.75 17.04
N LEU A 45 -18.39 -29.04 17.06
CA LEU A 45 -19.05 -29.84 18.11
C LEU A 45 -18.58 -31.30 18.19
N SER A 46 -17.88 -31.83 17.18
CA SER A 46 -17.44 -33.22 17.14
C SER A 46 -16.23 -33.45 16.21
N GLY A 47 -15.06 -32.89 16.54
CA GLY A 47 -13.83 -33.17 15.81
C GLY A 47 -12.65 -32.24 16.14
N SER A 48 -11.45 -32.67 15.76
CA SER A 48 -10.20 -31.90 15.92
C SER A 48 -10.33 -30.49 15.32
N PRO A 49 -9.84 -29.43 16.01
CA PRO A 49 -10.04 -28.05 15.57
C PRO A 49 -9.39 -27.79 14.20
N ALA A 50 -10.18 -27.27 13.27
CA ALA A 50 -9.72 -26.88 11.94
C ALA A 50 -9.21 -25.43 11.95
N LYS A 51 -7.98 -25.20 11.49
CA LYS A 51 -7.37 -23.85 11.38
C LYS A 51 -7.79 -23.14 10.08
N THR A 52 -9.08 -22.90 9.89
CA THR A 52 -9.62 -22.29 8.65
C THR A 52 -10.54 -21.09 8.89
N GLY A 53 -10.76 -20.69 10.15
CA GLY A 53 -11.67 -19.59 10.49
C GLY A 53 -11.03 -18.21 10.45
N VAL A 54 -11.88 -17.19 10.44
CA VAL A 54 -11.57 -15.81 10.81
C VAL A 54 -12.24 -15.56 12.16
N GLY A 55 -11.54 -14.94 13.10
CA GLY A 55 -12.09 -14.63 14.41
C GLY A 55 -13.30 -13.70 14.29
N LEU A 56 -14.30 -13.84 15.17
CA LEU A 56 -15.57 -13.10 15.09
C LEU A 56 -15.36 -11.58 15.06
N PHE A 57 -14.40 -11.06 15.82
CA PHE A 57 -14.06 -9.64 15.79
C PHE A 57 -13.35 -9.26 14.50
N ALA A 58 -12.38 -10.05 14.02
CA ALA A 58 -11.68 -9.77 12.77
C ALA A 58 -12.64 -9.71 11.58
N ARG A 59 -13.59 -10.65 11.50
CA ARG A 59 -14.66 -10.61 10.49
C ARG A 59 -15.49 -9.34 10.60
N THR A 60 -16.04 -9.07 11.80
CA THR A 60 -16.88 -7.87 12.04
C THR A 60 -16.12 -6.59 11.70
N PHE A 61 -14.83 -6.51 12.03
CA PHE A 61 -13.96 -5.38 11.72
C PHE A 61 -13.77 -5.21 10.21
N MET A 62 -13.47 -6.28 9.48
CA MET A 62 -13.24 -6.23 8.03
C MET A 62 -14.53 -5.95 7.25
N GLU A 63 -15.68 -6.39 7.74
CA GLU A 63 -16.99 -6.03 7.18
C GLU A 63 -17.32 -4.55 7.42
N HIS A 64 -16.98 -4.03 8.61
CA HIS A 64 -17.20 -2.62 8.97
C HIS A 64 -16.21 -1.65 8.29
N PHE A 65 -14.96 -2.07 8.10
CA PHE A 65 -13.88 -1.29 7.50
C PHE A 65 -13.31 -1.98 6.23
N PRO A 66 -14.12 -2.18 5.18
CA PRO A 66 -13.76 -3.04 4.05
C PRO A 66 -12.56 -2.53 3.25
N LEU A 67 -12.23 -1.25 3.33
CA LEU A 67 -11.13 -0.63 2.60
C LEU A 67 -9.90 -0.34 3.48
N LEU A 68 -9.99 -0.53 4.80
CA LEU A 68 -8.86 -0.24 5.67
C LEU A 68 -7.75 -1.29 5.50
N PRO A 69 -6.47 -0.89 5.39
CA PRO A 69 -5.36 -1.82 5.44
C PRO A 69 -5.39 -2.61 6.76
N VAL A 70 -5.41 -3.93 6.66
CA VAL A 70 -5.36 -4.82 7.82
C VAL A 70 -4.32 -5.89 7.58
N GLU A 71 -3.64 -6.32 8.64
CA GLU A 71 -2.69 -7.42 8.57
C GLU A 71 -2.60 -8.14 9.91
N GLU A 72 -1.99 -9.33 9.94
CA GLU A 72 -1.78 -10.09 11.16
C GLU A 72 -0.34 -9.95 11.67
N GLU A 73 -0.16 -9.81 12.99
CA GLU A 73 1.15 -9.67 13.64
C GLU A 73 2.16 -10.73 13.16
N GLY A 74 1.81 -12.01 13.16
CA GLY A 74 2.69 -13.09 12.74
C GLY A 74 3.05 -13.03 11.25
N ARG A 75 2.17 -12.48 10.42
CA ARG A 75 2.40 -12.29 8.98
C ARG A 75 3.31 -11.11 8.70
N LEU A 76 3.34 -10.11 9.57
CA LEU A 76 4.30 -9.01 9.48
C LEU A 76 5.74 -9.47 9.70
N HIS A 77 6.02 -10.72 10.10
CA HIS A 77 7.38 -11.26 10.04
C HIS A 77 7.89 -11.43 8.61
N ASP A 78 7.00 -11.63 7.63
CA ASP A 78 7.34 -11.62 6.21
C ASP A 78 7.65 -10.17 5.77
N PRO A 79 8.86 -9.90 5.24
CA PRO A 79 9.28 -8.54 4.92
C PRO A 79 8.46 -7.92 3.78
N VAL A 80 7.98 -8.71 2.81
CA VAL A 80 7.17 -8.23 1.68
C VAL A 80 5.77 -7.84 2.15
N LEU A 81 5.16 -8.65 3.03
CA LEU A 81 3.89 -8.31 3.65
C LEU A 81 3.99 -7.05 4.50
N ARG A 82 5.06 -6.94 5.29
CA ARG A 82 5.32 -5.76 6.11
C ARG A 82 5.50 -4.51 5.27
N GLU A 83 6.32 -4.55 4.22
CA GLU A 83 6.49 -3.41 3.30
C GLU A 83 5.15 -2.98 2.71
N ASN A 84 4.38 -3.92 2.15
CA ASN A 84 3.10 -3.61 1.53
C ASN A 84 2.08 -3.00 2.50
N PHE A 85 2.00 -3.53 3.73
CA PHE A 85 1.10 -3.01 4.76
C PHE A 85 1.49 -1.59 5.19
N ILE A 86 2.78 -1.33 5.39
CA ILE A 86 3.28 -0.02 5.79
C ILE A 86 3.11 1.00 4.65
N ASP A 87 3.42 0.63 3.40
CA ASP A 87 3.17 1.46 2.21
C ASP A 87 1.69 1.88 2.11
N ALA A 88 0.78 0.93 2.36
CA ALA A 88 -0.66 1.20 2.35
C ALA A 88 -1.07 2.18 3.46
N ILE A 89 -0.57 2.01 4.69
CA ILE A 89 -0.87 2.90 5.82
C ILE A 89 -0.37 4.32 5.55
N PHE A 90 0.89 4.49 5.13
CA PHE A 90 1.45 5.81 4.87
C PHE A 90 0.74 6.50 3.71
N THR A 91 0.35 5.75 2.68
CA THR A 91 -0.41 6.31 1.55
C THR A 91 -1.83 6.72 1.96
N LEU A 92 -2.52 5.91 2.77
CA LEU A 92 -3.84 6.29 3.31
C LEU A 92 -3.74 7.50 4.25
N LYS A 93 -2.71 7.58 5.08
CA LYS A 93 -2.45 8.74 5.93
C LYS A 93 -2.30 10.01 5.08
N ARG A 94 -1.43 10.01 4.07
CA ARG A 94 -1.26 11.14 3.14
C ARG A 94 -2.55 11.49 2.42
N TYR A 95 -3.35 10.50 2.03
CA TYR A 95 -4.63 10.73 1.37
C TYR A 95 -5.63 11.44 2.31
N ARG A 96 -5.69 11.04 3.58
CA ARG A 96 -6.55 11.70 4.57
C ARG A 96 -6.09 13.09 4.94
N GLU A 97 -4.77 13.31 5.03
CA GLU A 97 -4.20 14.64 5.21
C GLU A 97 -4.57 15.55 4.04
N MET A 98 -4.52 15.05 2.81
CA MET A 98 -5.00 15.76 1.62
C MET A 98 -6.51 16.05 1.69
N LEU A 99 -7.34 15.12 2.15
CA LEU A 99 -8.78 15.38 2.31
C LEU A 99 -9.10 16.43 3.39
N ALA A 100 -8.22 16.57 4.38
CA ALA A 100 -8.35 17.59 5.41
C ALA A 100 -7.97 19.00 4.90
N THR A 101 -7.38 19.11 3.71
CA THR A 101 -7.14 20.42 3.08
C THR A 101 -8.37 20.86 2.28
N GLU A 102 -8.68 22.16 2.30
CA GLU A 102 -9.81 22.74 1.55
C GLU A 102 -9.48 22.97 0.05
N GLU A 103 -8.47 22.29 -0.47
CA GLU A 103 -7.91 22.54 -1.81
C GLU A 103 -8.64 21.79 -2.95
N GLY A 104 -9.65 20.98 -2.61
CA GLY A 104 -10.56 20.36 -3.58
C GLY A 104 -9.86 19.50 -4.64
N ARG A 105 -10.34 19.59 -5.90
CA ARG A 105 -9.85 18.76 -7.02
C ARG A 105 -8.35 18.92 -7.31
N LYS A 106 -7.80 20.11 -7.08
CA LYS A 106 -6.38 20.39 -7.34
C LYS A 106 -5.48 19.54 -6.44
N ALA A 107 -5.84 19.39 -5.17
CA ALA A 107 -5.11 18.54 -4.24
C ALA A 107 -5.15 17.08 -4.66
N LEU A 108 -6.28 16.58 -5.19
CA LEU A 108 -6.36 15.22 -5.71
C LEU A 108 -5.45 15.00 -6.92
N VAL A 109 -5.38 15.97 -7.83
CA VAL A 109 -4.49 15.90 -9.01
C VAL A 109 -3.03 15.86 -8.58
N ASP A 110 -2.62 16.71 -7.64
CA ASP A 110 -1.26 16.72 -7.09
C ASP A 110 -0.95 15.40 -6.35
N PHE A 111 -1.86 14.97 -5.47
CA PHE A 111 -1.76 13.69 -4.76
C PHE A 111 -1.57 12.53 -5.74
N HIS A 112 -2.43 12.42 -6.76
CA HIS A 112 -2.34 11.38 -7.77
C HIS A 112 -0.98 11.44 -8.48
N THR A 113 -0.57 12.64 -8.91
CA THR A 113 0.69 12.86 -9.62
C THR A 113 1.89 12.38 -8.82
N ARG A 114 1.96 12.65 -7.52
CA ARG A 114 3.06 12.24 -6.63
C ARG A 114 3.06 10.75 -6.26
N HIS A 115 1.96 10.03 -6.51
CA HIS A 115 1.82 8.61 -6.17
C HIS A 115 1.77 7.68 -7.38
N LYS A 116 1.84 8.20 -8.62
CA LYS A 116 1.68 7.40 -9.85
C LYS A 116 2.61 6.18 -9.89
N LEU A 117 3.88 6.35 -9.54
CA LEU A 117 4.85 5.26 -9.57
C LEU A 117 4.64 4.23 -8.45
N LEU A 118 4.17 4.68 -7.29
CA LEU A 118 3.80 3.77 -6.19
C LEU A 118 2.58 2.94 -6.61
N ILE A 119 1.52 3.58 -7.10
CA ILE A 119 0.32 2.89 -7.59
C ILE A 119 0.68 1.93 -8.73
N ARG A 120 1.60 2.33 -9.64
CA ARG A 120 2.11 1.45 -10.71
C ARG A 120 2.74 0.16 -10.16
N ALA A 121 3.54 0.28 -9.10
CA ALA A 121 4.20 -0.86 -8.45
C ALA A 121 3.19 -1.88 -7.88
N HIS A 122 2.01 -1.41 -7.46
CA HIS A 122 0.93 -2.28 -6.98
C HIS A 122 0.04 -2.78 -8.12
N SER A 123 -0.45 -1.89 -9.00
CA SER A 123 -1.30 -2.23 -10.14
C SER A 123 -1.30 -1.17 -11.24
N LEU A 124 -0.80 -1.56 -12.42
CA LEU A 124 -0.88 -0.73 -13.62
C LEU A 124 -2.32 -0.48 -14.08
N ASP A 125 -3.23 -1.43 -13.87
CA ASP A 125 -4.63 -1.29 -14.29
C ASP A 125 -5.36 -0.24 -13.44
N HIS A 126 -5.18 -0.27 -12.11
CA HIS A 126 -5.72 0.77 -11.24
C HIS A 126 -5.11 2.13 -11.55
N LEU A 127 -3.79 2.20 -11.83
CA LEU A 127 -3.17 3.46 -12.26
C LEU A 127 -3.86 4.06 -13.50
N ARG A 128 -4.18 3.23 -14.49
CA ARG A 128 -4.87 3.67 -15.72
C ARG A 128 -6.29 4.13 -15.43
N GLU A 129 -7.03 3.39 -14.62
CA GLU A 129 -8.40 3.73 -14.23
C GLU A 129 -8.47 5.02 -13.42
N MET A 130 -7.61 5.14 -12.40
CA MET A 130 -7.50 6.36 -11.58
C MET A 130 -7.06 7.56 -12.42
N GLY A 131 -6.17 7.37 -13.39
CA GLY A 131 -5.78 8.42 -14.33
C GLY A 131 -6.95 8.95 -15.16
N LYS A 132 -7.85 8.06 -15.63
CA LYS A 132 -9.08 8.47 -16.33
C LYS A 132 -10.02 9.22 -15.39
N LEU A 133 -10.20 8.75 -14.16
CA LEU A 133 -11.02 9.41 -13.15
C LEU A 133 -10.53 10.83 -12.86
N VAL A 134 -9.21 11.00 -12.68
CA VAL A 134 -8.59 12.31 -12.42
C VAL A 134 -8.72 13.24 -13.64
N ALA A 135 -8.57 12.73 -14.86
CA ALA A 135 -8.77 13.52 -16.08
C ALA A 135 -10.22 14.02 -16.24
N GLN A 136 -11.19 13.28 -15.69
CA GLN A 136 -12.62 13.63 -15.73
C GLN A 136 -13.10 14.33 -14.45
N ALA A 137 -12.20 14.70 -13.54
CA ALA A 137 -12.54 15.24 -12.22
C ALA A 137 -13.46 16.47 -12.27
N ALA A 138 -13.35 17.30 -13.31
CA ALA A 138 -14.18 18.49 -13.48
C ALA A 138 -15.68 18.18 -13.66
N ALA A 139 -16.02 16.98 -14.17
CA ALA A 139 -17.40 16.59 -14.46
C ALA A 139 -18.13 15.94 -13.27
N LEU A 140 -17.43 15.64 -12.17
CA LEU A 140 -17.98 14.95 -11.01
C LEU A 140 -18.11 15.88 -9.79
N PRO A 141 -19.14 15.73 -8.95
CA PRO A 141 -19.15 16.31 -7.61
C PRO A 141 -17.90 15.90 -6.81
N VAL A 142 -17.33 16.81 -6.02
CA VAL A 142 -16.07 16.54 -5.29
C VAL A 142 -16.18 15.34 -4.35
N ALA A 143 -17.31 15.19 -3.66
CA ALA A 143 -17.57 14.06 -2.77
C ALA A 143 -17.57 12.72 -3.53
N GLU A 144 -18.22 12.65 -4.69
CA GLU A 144 -18.24 11.44 -5.53
C GLU A 144 -16.83 11.13 -6.06
N LEU A 145 -16.10 12.15 -6.51
CA LEU A 145 -14.72 12.00 -6.99
C LEU A 145 -13.81 11.39 -5.91
N TYR A 146 -13.92 11.88 -4.68
CA TYR A 146 -13.12 11.38 -3.57
C TYR A 146 -13.48 9.94 -3.19
N ASP A 147 -14.76 9.61 -3.06
CA ASP A 147 -15.20 8.25 -2.75
C ASP A 147 -14.69 7.23 -3.79
N ARG A 148 -14.89 7.53 -5.07
CA ARG A 148 -14.44 6.67 -6.17
C ARG A 148 -12.92 6.54 -6.21
N TYR A 149 -12.20 7.65 -6.01
CA TYR A 149 -10.74 7.63 -6.00
C TYR A 149 -10.19 6.84 -4.80
N GLN A 150 -10.76 7.03 -3.62
CA GLN A 150 -10.36 6.33 -2.39
C GLN A 150 -10.52 4.82 -2.55
N LYS A 151 -11.67 4.39 -3.08
CA LYS A 151 -11.93 2.97 -3.34
C LYS A 151 -10.85 2.36 -4.25
N LEU A 152 -10.58 2.99 -5.41
CA LEU A 152 -9.57 2.51 -6.35
C LEU A 152 -8.15 2.52 -5.75
N LEU A 153 -7.80 3.56 -4.99
CA LEU A 153 -6.50 3.67 -4.33
C LEU A 153 -6.30 2.49 -3.35
N LEU A 154 -7.29 2.21 -2.51
CA LEU A 154 -7.19 1.16 -1.48
C LEU A 154 -7.28 -0.23 -2.10
N GLU A 155 -8.05 -0.42 -3.16
CA GLU A 155 -8.04 -1.65 -3.96
C GLU A 155 -6.67 -1.90 -4.63
N ALA A 156 -6.01 -0.84 -5.11
CA ALA A 156 -4.66 -0.94 -5.65
C ALA A 156 -3.64 -1.35 -4.57
N LEU A 157 -3.62 -0.66 -3.43
CA LEU A 157 -2.65 -0.89 -2.33
C LEU A 157 -2.81 -2.26 -1.66
N LYS A 158 -3.99 -2.88 -1.74
CA LYS A 158 -4.19 -4.30 -1.34
C LYS A 158 -3.41 -5.28 -2.22
N ARG A 159 -3.02 -4.90 -3.44
CA ARG A 159 -2.24 -5.75 -4.34
C ARG A 159 -0.77 -5.67 -3.95
N LYS A 160 -0.15 -6.81 -3.65
CA LYS A 160 1.29 -6.88 -3.41
C LYS A 160 2.08 -6.34 -4.62
N THR A 161 3.11 -5.57 -4.32
CA THR A 161 4.19 -5.32 -5.28
C THR A 161 4.90 -6.64 -5.57
N THR A 162 5.58 -6.71 -6.71
CA THR A 162 6.40 -7.86 -7.07
C THR A 162 7.70 -7.37 -7.67
N CYS A 163 8.74 -8.21 -7.64
CA CYS A 163 10.00 -7.92 -8.29
C CYS A 163 9.80 -7.44 -9.74
N LYS A 164 8.99 -8.19 -10.52
CA LYS A 164 8.61 -7.80 -11.89
C LYS A 164 7.99 -6.40 -11.99
N LYS A 165 6.98 -6.08 -11.16
CA LYS A 165 6.31 -4.77 -11.21
C LYS A 165 7.27 -3.64 -10.83
N ASN A 166 8.13 -3.85 -9.83
CA ASN A 166 9.14 -2.87 -9.45
C ASN A 166 10.19 -2.71 -10.55
N THR A 167 10.66 -3.78 -11.19
CA THR A 167 11.53 -3.72 -12.38
C THR A 167 10.91 -2.83 -13.47
N ASP A 168 9.62 -3.00 -13.76
CA ASP A 168 8.91 -2.17 -14.75
C ASP A 168 8.86 -0.68 -14.33
N VAL A 169 8.76 -0.38 -13.04
CA VAL A 169 8.81 0.99 -12.50
C VAL A 169 10.23 1.55 -12.60
N LEU A 170 11.27 0.77 -12.26
CA LEU A 170 12.67 1.18 -12.33
C LEU A 170 13.09 1.48 -13.78
N TYR A 171 12.70 0.66 -14.74
CA TYR A 171 12.94 0.96 -16.16
C TYR A 171 12.18 2.19 -16.64
N HIS A 172 10.96 2.41 -16.14
CA HIS A 172 10.22 3.64 -16.43
C HIS A 172 10.92 4.87 -15.85
N LEU A 173 11.45 4.79 -14.63
CA LEU A 173 12.26 5.83 -13.99
C LEU A 173 13.54 6.13 -14.79
N MET A 174 14.26 5.10 -15.22
CA MET A 174 15.46 5.25 -16.05
C MET A 174 15.18 6.04 -17.34
N GLY A 175 13.98 5.89 -17.91
CA GLY A 175 13.55 6.62 -19.11
C GLY A 175 13.53 8.14 -18.97
N TYR A 176 13.36 8.69 -17.76
CA TYR A 176 13.40 10.14 -17.54
C TYR A 176 14.78 10.74 -17.77
N PHE A 177 15.83 9.93 -17.65
CA PHE A 177 17.21 10.37 -17.81
C PHE A 177 17.81 10.01 -19.17
N LYS A 178 16.95 9.81 -20.19
CA LYS A 178 17.37 9.38 -21.54
C LYS A 178 18.44 10.30 -22.14
N THR A 179 18.34 11.60 -21.91
CA THR A 179 19.26 12.62 -22.41
C THR A 179 20.35 13.02 -21.40
N ASP A 180 20.21 12.58 -20.15
CA ASP A 180 21.06 13.05 -19.04
C ASP A 180 22.19 12.08 -18.75
N LEU A 181 21.91 10.77 -18.75
CA LEU A 181 22.91 9.75 -18.43
C LEU A 181 23.82 9.44 -19.61
N SER A 182 25.12 9.32 -19.31
CA SER A 182 26.12 8.78 -20.22
C SER A 182 25.80 7.32 -20.58
N ALA A 183 26.48 6.77 -21.60
CA ALA A 183 26.30 5.37 -21.97
C ALA A 183 26.69 4.42 -20.82
N ASP A 184 27.74 4.76 -20.09
CA ASP A 184 28.26 4.01 -18.94
C ASP A 184 27.30 4.08 -17.74
N GLU A 185 26.81 5.27 -17.38
CA GLU A 185 25.82 5.45 -16.29
C GLU A 185 24.49 4.70 -16.58
N LYS A 186 24.06 4.69 -17.86
CA LYS A 186 22.87 3.90 -18.27
C LYS A 186 23.10 2.41 -18.11
N GLN A 187 24.31 1.95 -18.43
CA GLN A 187 24.67 0.55 -18.33
C GLN A 187 24.75 0.12 -16.86
N GLU A 188 25.40 0.89 -16.00
CA GLU A 188 25.45 0.67 -14.55
C GLU A 188 24.04 0.56 -13.95
N LEU A 189 23.16 1.52 -14.25
CA LEU A 189 21.79 1.49 -13.72
C LEU A 189 21.00 0.28 -14.23
N ARG A 190 21.15 -0.08 -15.52
CA ARG A 190 20.51 -1.27 -16.08
C ARG A 190 20.98 -2.54 -15.38
N GLU A 191 22.28 -2.68 -15.13
CA GLU A 191 22.86 -3.84 -14.44
C GLU A 191 22.29 -3.99 -13.03
N LEU A 192 22.18 -2.90 -12.27
CA LEU A 192 21.55 -2.93 -10.95
C LEU A 192 20.06 -3.32 -11.02
N ILE A 193 19.32 -2.82 -12.01
CA ILE A 193 17.91 -3.21 -12.21
C ILE A 193 17.81 -4.71 -12.53
N ASP A 194 18.72 -5.26 -13.33
CA ASP A 194 18.73 -6.68 -13.70
C ASP A 194 19.16 -7.58 -12.52
N LEU A 195 20.10 -7.14 -11.70
CA LEU A 195 20.47 -7.82 -10.45
C LEU A 195 19.29 -7.85 -9.47
N TYR A 196 18.56 -6.74 -9.34
CA TYR A 196 17.33 -6.70 -8.54
C TYR A 196 16.26 -7.63 -9.12
N HIS A 197 16.07 -7.61 -10.45
CA HIS A 197 15.09 -8.46 -11.12
C HIS A 197 15.30 -9.96 -10.84
N ARG A 198 16.57 -10.36 -10.74
CA ARG A 198 17.00 -11.73 -10.42
C ARG A 198 16.97 -12.06 -8.93
N GLY A 199 16.62 -11.11 -8.06
CA GLY A 199 16.62 -11.29 -6.61
C GLY A 199 18.03 -11.44 -6.03
N LEU A 200 19.03 -10.78 -6.63
CA LEU A 200 20.42 -10.82 -6.14
C LEU A 200 20.78 -9.64 -5.24
N ILE A 201 20.05 -8.53 -5.38
CA ILE A 201 20.22 -7.32 -4.57
C ILE A 201 18.85 -6.78 -4.17
N PRO A 202 18.75 -6.04 -3.06
CA PRO A 202 17.48 -5.49 -2.60
C PRO A 202 17.03 -4.29 -3.44
N LEU A 203 15.72 -3.99 -3.42
CA LEU A 203 15.10 -2.87 -4.16
C LEU A 203 15.75 -1.52 -3.86
N ILE A 204 16.22 -1.32 -2.62
CA ILE A 204 16.83 -0.06 -2.21
C ILE A 204 18.07 0.31 -3.03
N VAL A 205 18.81 -0.65 -3.59
CA VAL A 205 20.05 -0.39 -4.33
C VAL A 205 19.78 0.41 -5.61
N PRO A 206 18.97 -0.08 -6.58
CA PRO A 206 18.65 0.71 -7.76
C PRO A 206 17.84 1.98 -7.42
N VAL A 207 17.01 1.96 -6.37
CA VAL A 207 16.28 3.17 -5.92
C VAL A 207 17.24 4.26 -5.43
N THR A 208 18.33 3.89 -4.75
CA THR A 208 19.33 4.84 -4.27
C THR A 208 20.09 5.48 -5.43
N LEU A 209 20.51 4.71 -6.43
CA LEU A 209 21.17 5.26 -7.62
C LEU A 209 20.23 6.18 -8.42
N ILE A 210 18.97 5.78 -8.60
CA ILE A 210 17.96 6.65 -9.23
C ILE A 210 17.79 7.94 -8.43
N SER A 211 17.68 7.86 -7.11
CA SER A 211 17.53 9.04 -6.23
C SER A 211 18.74 9.98 -6.34
N HIS A 212 19.95 9.42 -6.47
CA HIS A 212 21.15 10.19 -6.79
C HIS A 212 21.00 10.95 -8.11
N TYR A 213 20.58 10.29 -9.19
CA TYR A 213 20.36 10.97 -10.48
C TYR A 213 19.24 11.99 -10.45
N VAL A 214 18.15 11.74 -9.72
CA VAL A 214 17.08 12.74 -9.50
C VAL A 214 17.66 14.01 -8.88
N ARG A 215 18.56 13.87 -7.91
CA ARG A 215 19.24 15.01 -7.29
C ARG A 215 20.24 15.68 -8.24
N LYS A 216 21.08 14.89 -8.93
CA LYS A 216 22.15 15.36 -9.82
C LYS A 216 21.62 16.19 -10.98
N TYR A 217 20.54 15.72 -11.61
CA TYR A 217 19.96 16.32 -12.82
C TYR A 217 18.71 17.17 -12.53
N ASP A 218 18.41 17.43 -11.25
CA ASP A 218 17.27 18.24 -10.83
C ASP A 218 15.94 17.81 -11.46
N GLN A 219 15.67 16.50 -11.57
CA GLN A 219 14.50 16.00 -12.30
C GLN A 219 13.18 16.32 -11.56
N PRO A 220 12.38 17.31 -12.03
CA PRO A 220 11.34 17.91 -11.20
C PRO A 220 10.16 16.96 -10.96
N TYR A 221 9.80 16.16 -11.97
CA TYR A 221 8.72 15.17 -11.84
C TYR A 221 9.05 14.08 -10.84
N LEU A 222 10.30 13.59 -10.83
CA LEU A 222 10.74 12.49 -9.98
C LEU A 222 11.01 12.92 -8.53
N LYS A 223 11.42 14.17 -8.29
CA LYS A 223 11.57 14.74 -6.95
C LYS A 223 10.30 14.64 -6.10
N GLY A 224 9.13 14.72 -6.73
CA GLY A 224 7.84 14.62 -6.05
C GLY A 224 7.31 13.20 -5.88
N GLN A 225 7.99 12.16 -6.40
CA GLN A 225 7.45 10.79 -6.40
C GLN A 225 7.67 10.09 -5.06
N TRP A 226 6.58 9.75 -4.38
CA TRP A 226 6.61 8.94 -3.16
C TRP A 226 7.16 7.54 -3.37
N TYR A 227 7.20 7.01 -4.61
CA TYR A 227 7.83 5.72 -4.87
C TYR A 227 9.31 5.66 -4.44
N LEU A 228 10.05 6.77 -4.50
CA LEU A 228 11.48 6.78 -4.11
C LEU A 228 11.66 6.75 -2.59
N HIS A 229 10.71 7.34 -1.84
CA HIS A 229 10.74 7.45 -0.38
C HIS A 229 9.34 7.25 0.24
N PRO A 230 8.71 6.07 0.11
CA PRO A 230 7.27 5.91 0.40
C PRO A 230 6.94 5.97 1.90
N HIS A 231 7.92 5.71 2.75
CA HIS A 231 7.88 5.70 4.20
C HIS A 231 9.24 6.15 4.75
N PRO A 232 9.36 6.45 6.06
CA PRO A 232 10.63 6.77 6.70
C PRO A 232 11.71 5.70 6.46
N MET A 233 12.96 6.11 6.25
CA MET A 233 14.07 5.20 5.93
C MET A 233 14.46 4.32 7.13
N GLU A 234 14.18 4.79 8.33
CA GLU A 234 14.45 4.13 9.61
C GLU A 234 13.70 2.79 9.74
N LEU A 235 12.64 2.59 8.96
CA LEU A 235 11.88 1.32 8.92
C LEU A 235 12.60 0.22 8.13
N GLN A 236 13.62 0.55 7.33
CA GLN A 236 14.48 -0.39 6.60
C GLN A 236 13.75 -1.43 5.72
N LEU A 237 12.56 -1.08 5.23
CA LEU A 237 11.67 -2.07 4.60
C LEU A 237 12.15 -2.59 3.25
N ARG A 238 12.92 -1.81 2.49
CA ARG A 238 13.39 -2.17 1.13
C ARG A 238 14.78 -2.81 1.08
N ASN A 239 15.32 -3.22 2.23
CA ASN A 239 16.70 -3.72 2.38
C ASN A 239 16.79 -5.25 2.31
N HIS A 240 15.69 -5.93 2.03
CA HIS A 240 15.63 -7.40 1.97
C HIS A 240 15.79 -7.91 0.53
N VAL A 241 16.30 -9.14 0.41
CA VAL A 241 16.43 -9.91 -0.84
C VAL A 241 15.41 -11.04 -0.83
#